data_AF-A0A433EBI9-F1
#
_entry.id   AF-A0A433EBI9-F1
#
_cell.length_a   1.000
_cell.length_b   1.000
_cell.length_c   1.000
_cell.angle_alpha   90.00
_cell.angle_beta   90.00
_cell.angle_gamma   90.00
#
_symmetry.space_group_name_H-M   'P 1'
#
loop_
_entity.id
_entity.type
_entity.pdbx_description
1 polymer ?
#
loop_
_entity_poly.entity_id
_entity_poly.type
_entity_poly.pdbx_seq_one_letter_code
_entity_poly.pdbx_strand_id
1 'polypeptide(L)' 'MGRGRQKAKATRQAREMKYFSPETDYSALERELSSAKKSKTSDSSQHRYDDEDDYSAYAEKYANYDDEV' A
#
# COMPACT_ATOMS: atom_id res chain seq x y z
N MET A 1 36.30 23.36 12.35
CA MET A 1 36.48 22.71 11.02
C MET A 1 35.70 21.38 10.85
N GLY A 2 34.53 21.17 11.48
CA GLY A 2 33.81 19.88 11.42
C GLY A 2 32.44 19.87 10.73
N ARG A 3 31.85 21.04 10.43
CA ARG A 3 30.45 21.14 9.99
C ARG A 3 30.20 20.59 8.58
N GLY A 4 31.15 20.73 7.66
CA GLY A 4 30.99 20.24 6.27
C GLY A 4 30.85 18.73 6.17
N ARG A 5 31.62 17.99 6.99
CA ARG A 5 31.54 16.52 7.05
C ARG A 5 30.21 16.04 7.66
N GLN A 6 29.75 16.71 8.70
CA GLN A 6 28.44 16.42 9.30
C GLN A 6 27.31 16.68 8.31
N LYS A 7 27.33 17.83 7.60
CA LYS A 7 26.35 18.16 6.57
C LYS A 7 26.33 17.11 5.45
N ALA A 8 27.51 16.70 4.96
CA ALA A 8 27.60 15.67 3.93
C ALA A 8 27.01 14.32 4.38
N LYS A 9 27.33 13.88 5.62
CA LYS A 9 26.75 12.65 6.19
C LYS A 9 25.22 12.74 6.33
N ALA A 10 24.71 13.87 6.83
CA ALA A 10 23.28 14.09 6.99
C ALA A 10 22.53 14.09 5.65
N THR A 11 23.06 14.75 4.62
CA THR A 11 22.46 14.76 3.28
C THR A 11 22.44 13.36 2.66
N ARG A 12 23.51 12.57 2.86
CA ARG A 12 23.56 11.18 2.39
C ARG A 12 22.51 10.32 3.09
N GLN A 13 22.43 10.37 4.43
CA GLN A 13 21.42 9.63 5.20
C GLN A 13 20.00 10.05 4.81
N ALA A 14 19.73 11.34 4.64
CA ALA A 14 18.42 11.83 4.24
C ALA A 14 18.01 11.32 2.84
N ARG A 15 18.96 11.20 1.91
CA ARG A 15 18.71 10.60 0.59
C ARG A 15 18.46 9.11 0.70
N GLU A 16 19.28 8.40 1.48
CA GLU A 16 19.05 6.98 1.77
C GLU A 16 17.64 6.80 2.31
N MET A 17 17.19 7.57 3.31
CA MET A 17 15.82 7.49 3.85
C MET A 17 14.73 7.90 2.86
N LYS A 18 14.94 8.95 2.06
CA LYS A 18 13.93 9.44 1.10
C LYS A 18 13.70 8.46 -0.05
N TYR A 19 14.76 7.81 -0.51
CA TYR A 19 14.73 6.89 -1.64
C TYR A 19 14.90 5.43 -1.20
N PHE A 20 14.73 5.14 0.09
CA PHE A 20 14.73 3.79 0.61
C PHE A 20 13.45 3.09 0.16
N SER A 21 13.60 2.11 -0.72
CA SER A 21 12.57 1.13 -0.99
C SER A 21 13.00 -0.15 -0.26
N PRO A 22 12.31 -0.58 0.81
CA PRO A 22 12.61 -1.86 1.42
C PRO A 22 12.37 -2.99 0.40
N GLU A 23 13.23 -4.00 0.42
CA GLU A 23 12.97 -5.23 -0.30
C GLU A 23 11.81 -5.96 0.40
N THR A 24 10.81 -6.36 -0.38
CA THR A 24 9.67 -7.13 0.12
C THR A 24 9.99 -8.62 0.07
N ASP A 25 9.91 -9.31 1.20
CA ASP A 25 9.99 -10.78 1.22
C ASP A 25 8.67 -11.38 0.72
N TYR A 26 8.65 -11.73 -0.56
CA TYR A 26 7.49 -12.34 -1.22
C TYR A 26 7.12 -13.70 -0.61
N SER A 27 8.10 -14.46 -0.09
CA SER A 27 7.85 -15.78 0.49
C SER A 27 7.09 -15.70 1.82
N ALA A 28 7.38 -14.68 2.63
CA ALA A 28 6.64 -14.40 3.86
C ALA A 28 5.21 -13.92 3.55
N LEU A 29 5.06 -13.04 2.56
CA LEU A 29 3.76 -12.50 2.12
C LEU A 29 2.82 -13.60 1.63
N GLU A 30 3.31 -14.53 0.80
CA GLU A 30 2.51 -15.66 0.30
C GLU A 30 2.00 -16.55 1.45
N ARG A 31 2.84 -16.80 2.46
CA ARG A 31 2.45 -17.59 3.64
C ARG A 31 1.34 -16.90 4.43
N GLU A 32 1.42 -15.59 4.63
CA GLU A 32 0.38 -14.82 5.31
C GLU A 32 -0.93 -14.85 4.52
N LEU A 33 -0.90 -14.57 3.21
CA LEU A 33 -2.08 -14.60 2.34
C LEU A 33 -2.74 -15.98 2.30
N SER A 34 -1.95 -17.04 2.18
CA SER A 34 -2.46 -18.41 2.19
C SER A 34 -3.09 -18.80 3.54
N SER A 35 -2.57 -18.27 4.64
CA SER A 35 -3.09 -18.51 6.00
C SER A 35 -4.37 -17.71 6.26
N ALA A 36 -4.41 -16.44 5.80
CA ALA A 36 -5.62 -15.61 5.85
C ALA A 36 -6.77 -16.21 5.04
N LYS A 37 -6.49 -16.79 3.87
CA LYS A 37 -7.50 -17.51 3.06
C LYS A 37 -8.10 -18.70 3.82
N LYS A 38 -7.29 -19.50 4.51
CA LYS A 38 -7.78 -20.63 5.32
C LYS A 38 -8.62 -20.17 6.50
N SER A 39 -8.25 -19.09 7.17
CA SER A 39 -9.06 -18.50 8.26
C SER A 39 -10.41 -17.98 7.77
N LYS A 40 -10.50 -17.44 6.55
CA LYS A 40 -11.78 -16.99 5.98
C LYS A 40 -12.70 -18.16 5.66
N THR A 41 -12.18 -19.33 5.27
CA THR A 41 -13.03 -20.48 4.91
C THR A 41 -13.80 -21.09 6.08
N SER A 42 -13.44 -20.83 7.35
CA SER A 42 -14.23 -21.29 8.50
C SER A 42 -15.38 -20.35 8.88
N ASP A 43 -15.44 -19.14 8.31
CA ASP A 43 -16.46 -18.11 8.58
C ASP A 43 -17.17 -17.61 7.31
N SER A 44 -17.02 -18.32 6.19
CA SER A 44 -17.57 -17.92 4.88
C SER A 44 -18.90 -18.62 4.56
N SER A 45 -19.89 -18.47 5.44
CA SER A 45 -21.28 -18.84 5.11
C SER A 45 -22.20 -17.63 4.89
N GLN A 46 -21.76 -16.38 5.14
CA GLN A 46 -22.77 -15.30 5.24
C GLN A 46 -22.37 -13.88 4.84
N HIS A 47 -21.27 -13.66 4.11
CA HIS A 47 -21.01 -12.35 3.53
C HIS A 47 -20.81 -12.48 2.03
N ARG A 48 -21.92 -12.50 1.28
CA ARG A 48 -21.88 -12.18 -0.15
C ARG A 48 -21.40 -10.74 -0.24
N TYR A 49 -20.31 -10.55 -0.96
CA TYR A 49 -19.74 -9.26 -1.27
C TYR A 49 -20.78 -8.36 -1.94
N ASP A 50 -21.33 -7.44 -1.16
CA ASP A 50 -22.01 -6.24 -1.64
C ASP A 50 -20.94 -5.16 -1.90
N ASP A 51 -19.92 -5.51 -2.69
CA ASP A 51 -18.77 -4.65 -3.03
C ASP A 51 -19.06 -3.82 -4.30
N GLU A 52 -20.17 -4.13 -4.98
CA GLU A 52 -20.61 -3.41 -6.18
C GLU A 52 -21.05 -1.97 -5.86
N ASP A 53 -21.61 -1.72 -4.67
CA ASP A 53 -22.06 -0.39 -4.25
C ASP A 53 -20.90 0.59 -3.96
N ASP A 54 -19.81 0.13 -3.31
CA ASP A 54 -18.68 1.00 -2.93
C ASP A 54 -17.83 1.38 -4.16
N TYR A 55 -17.67 0.46 -5.10
CA TYR A 55 -16.93 0.71 -6.34
C TYR A 55 -17.70 1.63 -7.30
N SER A 56 -19.02 1.46 -7.38
CA SER A 56 -19.89 2.27 -8.25
C SER A 56 -19.89 3.75 -7.82
N ALA A 57 -19.99 4.02 -6.51
CA ALA A 57 -19.96 5.39 -5.98
C ALA A 57 -18.62 6.11 -6.26
N TYR A 58 -17.50 5.38 -6.19
CA TYR A 58 -16.18 5.92 -6.52
C TYR A 58 -16.03 6.22 -8.02
N ALA A 59 -16.55 5.34 -8.86
CA ALA A 59 -16.51 5.51 -10.32
C ALA A 59 -17.30 6.75 -10.75
N GLU A 60 -18.52 6.94 -10.24
CA GLU A 60 -19.34 8.12 -10.54
C GLU A 60 -18.67 9.43 -10.11
N LYS A 61 -18.03 9.45 -8.93
CA LYS A 61 -17.34 10.65 -8.42
C LYS A 61 -16.22 11.14 -9.34
N TYR A 62 -15.51 10.21 -10.00
CA TYR A 62 -14.42 10.56 -10.93
C TYR A 62 -14.90 10.73 -12.37
N ALA A 63 -15.97 10.05 -12.77
CA ALA A 63 -16.60 10.28 -14.07
C ALA A 63 -17.07 11.74 -14.23
N ASN A 64 -17.68 12.31 -13.18
CA ASN A 64 -18.11 13.72 -13.18
C ASN A 64 -16.94 14.73 -13.23
N TYR A 65 -15.73 14.33 -12.82
CA TYR A 65 -14.54 15.18 -12.87
C TYR A 65 -13.88 15.23 -14.26
N ASP A 66 -14.04 14.17 -15.06
CA ASP A 66 -13.48 14.07 -16.42
C ASP A 66 -14.32 14.84 -17.45
N ASP A 67 -15.63 14.99 -17.19
CA ASP A 67 -16.57 15.74 -18.04
C ASP A 67 -16.57 17.27 -17.80
N GLU A 68 -15.87 17.75 -16.76
CA GLU A 68 -15.78 19.17 -16.38
C GLU A 68 -14.48 19.88 -16.83
N VAL A 69 -13.67 19.24 -17.69
CA VAL A 69 -12.35 19.74 -18.15
C VAL A 69 -12.33 20.15 -19.63
#